data_AF-A0A1J1JLC6-F1
#
_entry.id   AF-A0A1J1JLC6-F1
#
_cell.length_a   1.000
_cell.length_b   1.000
_cell.length_c   1.000
_cell.angle_alpha   90.00
_cell.angle_beta   90.00
_cell.angle_gamma   90.00
#
_symmetry.space_group_name_H-M   'P 1'
#
loop_
_entity.id
_entity.type
_entity.pdbx_description
1 polymer ?
#
loop_
_entity_poly.entity_id
_entity_poly.type
_entity_poly.pdbx_seq_one_letter_code
_entity_poly.pdbx_strand_id
1 'polypeptide(L)'
;MSSNRYPENWKQLALAVKEAANWQCQRCGRLCLKPGEALPDNLKRRAYVLQVHHWNCDPGDNRLENLVALCSSCHLAYHCRSRGNISPGQLFLDLKL
;
A
#
# COMPACT_ATOMS: atom_id res chain seq x y z
N MET A 1 -7.85 10.97 -21.51
CA MET A 1 -6.84 11.67 -20.70
C MET A 1 -7.31 11.62 -19.26
N SER A 2 -6.80 10.71 -18.42
CA SER A 2 -7.30 10.58 -17.05
C SER A 2 -6.90 11.80 -16.23
N SER A 3 -7.89 12.60 -15.86
CA SER A 3 -7.81 13.61 -14.82
C SER A 3 -7.16 13.02 -13.57
N ASN A 4 -6.44 13.87 -12.84
CA ASN A 4 -5.78 13.55 -11.59
C ASN A 4 -6.74 12.78 -10.67
N ARG A 5 -6.60 11.45 -10.57
CA ARG A 5 -7.52 10.57 -9.80
C ARG A 5 -7.50 10.84 -8.31
N TYR A 6 -6.50 11.60 -7.86
CA TYR A 6 -6.32 12.03 -6.50
C TYR A 6 -6.63 13.52 -6.37
N PRO A 7 -7.19 13.96 -5.23
CA PRO A 7 -7.39 15.37 -4.97
C PRO A 7 -6.03 16.08 -4.80
N GLU A 8 -6.00 17.39 -5.01
CA GLU A 8 -4.77 18.20 -4.90
C GLU A 8 -4.12 18.11 -3.51
N ASN A 9 -4.95 17.96 -2.47
CA ASN A 9 -4.53 17.83 -1.07
C ASN A 9 -4.14 16.40 -0.66
N TRP A 10 -4.03 15.44 -1.59
CA TRP A 10 -3.72 14.04 -1.28
C TRP A 10 -2.49 13.86 -0.39
N LYS A 11 -1.43 14.65 -0.61
CA LYS A 11 -0.21 14.58 0.21
C LYS A 11 -0.49 14.89 1.69
N GLN A 12 -1.31 15.89 1.96
CA GLN A 12 -1.70 16.30 3.32
C GLN A 12 -2.62 15.27 3.95
N LEU A 13 -3.62 14.79 3.20
CA LEU A 13 -4.53 13.75 3.65
C LEU A 13 -3.78 12.45 4.00
N ALA A 14 -2.88 12.01 3.12
CA ALA A 14 -2.09 10.81 3.34
C ALA A 14 -1.12 10.97 4.51
N LEU A 15 -0.61 12.17 4.77
CA LEU A 15 0.18 12.45 5.97
C LEU A 15 -0.68 12.35 7.23
N ALA A 16 -1.84 13.01 7.25
CA ALA A 16 -2.75 12.99 8.39
C ALA A 16 -3.20 11.56 8.76
N VAL A 17 -3.50 10.71 7.77
CA VAL A 17 -3.83 9.28 8.00
C VAL A 17 -2.66 8.52 8.64
N LYS A 18 -1.42 8.78 8.21
CA LYS A 18 -0.22 8.14 8.79
C LYS A 18 0.06 8.63 10.21
N GLU A 19 -0.13 9.92 10.47
CA GLU A 19 0.01 10.53 11.79
C GLU A 19 -1.04 10.01 12.77
N ALA A 20 -2.31 9.94 12.35
CA ALA A 20 -3.39 9.36 13.14
C ALA A 20 -3.14 7.88 13.49
N ALA A 21 -2.45 7.15 12.60
CA ALA A 21 -2.03 5.77 12.85
C ALA A 21 -0.73 5.65 13.67
N ASN A 22 -0.18 6.75 14.19
CA ASN A 22 1.11 6.79 14.90
C ASN A 22 2.26 6.13 14.12
N TRP A 23 2.21 6.25 12.79
CA TRP A 23 3.15 5.59 11.87
C TRP A 23 3.21 4.06 12.01
N GLN A 24 2.16 3.46 12.56
CA GLN A 24 2.00 2.03 12.75
C GLN A 24 1.10 1.44 11.66
N CYS A 25 1.48 0.28 11.13
CA CYS A 25 0.62 -0.47 10.22
C CYS A 25 -0.65 -0.92 10.94
N GLN A 26 -1.80 -0.48 10.46
CA GLN A 26 -3.10 -0.79 11.07
C GLN A 26 -3.56 -2.24 10.84
N ARG A 27 -2.84 -3.02 10.03
CA ARG A 27 -3.09 -4.46 9.84
C ARG A 27 -2.23 -5.34 10.76
N CYS A 28 -0.91 -5.09 10.81
CA CYS A 28 0.04 -5.99 11.49
C CYS A 28 0.76 -5.37 12.68
N GLY A 29 0.49 -4.10 13.03
CA GLY A 29 1.10 -3.42 14.18
C GLY A 29 2.57 -3.02 13.98
N ARG A 30 3.17 -3.27 12.81
CA ARG A 30 4.56 -2.89 12.54
C ARG A 30 4.74 -1.38 12.56
N LEU A 31 5.71 -0.89 13.33
CA LEU A 31 6.14 0.50 13.28
C LEU A 31 6.93 0.78 11.99
N CYS A 32 6.52 1.82 11.29
CA CYS A 32 7.13 2.29 10.04
C CYS A 32 7.86 3.62 10.25
N LEU A 33 8.70 3.99 9.29
CA LEU A 33 9.55 5.17 9.37
C LEU A 33 8.77 6.45 9.11
N LYS A 34 9.03 7.45 9.94
CA LYS A 34 8.66 8.86 9.71
C LYS A 34 9.62 9.51 8.72
N PRO A 35 9.24 10.65 8.09
CA PRO A 35 10.14 11.39 7.21
C PRO A 35 11.37 11.85 8.00
N GLY A 36 12.56 11.62 7.44
CA GLY A 36 13.83 12.00 8.08
C GLY A 36 14.40 11.00 9.09
N GLU A 37 13.65 9.96 9.50
CA GLU A 37 14.20 8.95 10.42
C GLU A 37 15.28 8.10 9.75
N ALA A 38 16.35 7.83 10.48
CA ALA A 38 17.39 6.88 10.07
C ALA A 38 16.91 5.44 10.23
N LEU A 39 17.46 4.55 9.42
CA LEU A 39 17.25 3.11 9.52
C LEU A 39 18.62 2.45 9.44
N PRO A 40 18.88 1.37 10.20
CA PRO A 40 20.10 0.58 10.04
C PRO A 40 20.39 0.21 8.58
N ASP A 41 21.65 0.28 8.16
CA ASP A 41 22.06 0.10 6.76
C ASP A 41 21.72 -1.28 6.19
N ASN A 42 21.61 -2.29 7.06
CA ASN A 42 21.23 -3.65 6.67
C ASN A 42 19.74 -3.81 6.35
N LEU A 43 18.93 -2.78 6.58
CA LEU A 43 17.49 -2.81 6.35
C LEU A 43 17.12 -1.96 5.13
N LYS A 44 16.21 -2.50 4.31
CA LYS A 44 15.71 -1.78 3.14
C LYS A 44 14.68 -0.75 3.57
N ARG A 45 15.03 0.54 3.56
CA ARG A 45 14.13 1.68 3.87
C ARG A 45 12.75 1.56 3.24
N ARG A 46 12.68 1.18 1.95
CA ARG A 46 11.42 1.00 1.22
C ARG A 46 10.43 0.06 1.92
N ALA A 47 10.90 -0.96 2.64
CA ALA A 47 10.04 -1.94 3.33
C ALA A 47 9.39 -1.38 4.60
N TYR A 48 9.88 -0.24 5.09
CA TYR A 48 9.40 0.45 6.28
C TYR A 48 8.68 1.76 5.93
N VAL A 49 8.42 2.04 4.65
CA VAL A 49 7.59 3.18 4.25
C VAL A 49 6.13 2.83 4.46
N LEU A 50 5.43 3.63 5.27
CA LEU A 50 3.99 3.51 5.47
C LEU A 50 3.24 4.10 4.27
N GLN A 51 2.31 3.34 3.73
CA GLN A 51 1.47 3.69 2.58
C GLN A 51 0.03 3.83 3.02
N VAL A 52 -0.74 4.66 2.32
CA VAL A 52 -2.20 4.74 2.52
C VAL A 52 -2.86 3.94 1.41
N HIS A 53 -3.76 3.05 1.78
CA HIS A 53 -4.54 2.21 0.89
C HIS A 53 -6.01 2.58 0.97
N HIS A 54 -6.73 2.41 -0.15
CA HIS A 54 -8.18 2.52 -0.23
C HIS A 54 -8.79 1.12 -0.08
N TRP A 55 -9.63 0.89 0.92
CA TRP A 55 -10.26 -0.42 1.16
C TRP A 55 -11.03 -0.94 -0.06
N ASN A 56 -11.72 -0.05 -0.75
CA ASN A 56 -12.48 -0.36 -1.96
C ASN A 56 -11.65 -0.34 -3.26
N CYS A 57 -10.33 -0.10 -3.19
CA CYS A 57 -9.43 0.07 -4.33
C CYS A 57 -9.80 1.22 -5.30
N ASP A 58 -10.69 2.12 -4.92
CA ASP A 58 -11.06 3.30 -5.71
C ASP A 58 -10.26 4.53 -5.24
N PRO A 59 -9.29 5.03 -6.04
CA PRO A 59 -8.51 6.21 -5.66
C PRO A 59 -9.33 7.51 -5.58
N GLY A 60 -10.56 7.53 -6.12
CA GLY A 60 -11.47 8.67 -6.04
C GLY A 60 -12.18 8.79 -4.68
N ASP A 61 -12.35 7.68 -3.95
CA ASP A 61 -13.06 7.65 -2.67
C ASP A 61 -12.13 7.93 -1.49
N ASN A 62 -11.95 9.21 -1.19
CA ASN A 62 -11.01 9.69 -0.18
C ASN A 62 -11.64 9.89 1.21
N ARG A 63 -12.80 9.29 1.48
CA ARG A 63 -13.40 9.28 2.83
C ARG A 63 -12.46 8.59 3.80
N LEU A 64 -12.30 9.15 5.00
CA LEU A 64 -11.36 8.63 6.00
C LEU A 64 -11.63 7.16 6.36
N GLU A 65 -12.90 6.76 6.43
CA GLU A 65 -13.32 5.37 6.66
C GLU A 65 -12.86 4.38 5.57
N ASN A 66 -12.56 4.87 4.36
CA ASN A 66 -12.04 4.07 3.25
C ASN A 66 -10.50 4.04 3.22
N LEU A 67 -9.82 4.86 4.01
CA LEU A 67 -8.36 4.97 4.00
C LEU A 67 -7.75 4.17 5.16
N VAL A 68 -6.67 3.46 4.89
CA VAL A 68 -5.92 2.69 5.90
C VAL A 68 -4.42 2.81 5.72
N ALA A 69 -3.69 3.00 6.81
CA ALA A 69 -2.24 3.05 6.83
C ALA A 69 -1.62 1.63 6.93
N LEU A 70 -0.88 1.22 5.91
CA LEU A 70 -0.31 -0.12 5.79
C LEU A 70 1.19 -0.09 5.49
N CYS A 71 1.95 -1.02 6.07
CA CYS A 71 3.33 -1.25 5.66
C CYS A 71 3.37 -1.83 4.23
N SER A 72 4.52 -1.72 3.56
CA SER A 72 4.63 -2.07 2.13
C SER A 72 4.23 -3.52 1.82
N SER A 73 4.54 -4.47 2.71
CA SER A 73 4.13 -5.87 2.53
C SER A 73 2.61 -6.06 2.67
N CYS A 74 2.00 -5.41 3.66
CA CYS A 74 0.55 -5.48 3.85
C CYS A 74 -0.20 -4.77 2.73
N HIS A 75 0.28 -3.60 2.31
CA HIS A 75 -0.27 -2.85 1.18
C HIS A 75 -0.27 -3.71 -0.10
N LEU A 76 0.86 -4.37 -0.40
CA LEU A 76 0.97 -5.24 -1.57
C LEU A 76 0.03 -6.46 -1.48
N ALA A 77 -0.10 -7.06 -0.29
CA ALA A 77 -1.01 -8.19 -0.08
C ALA A 77 -2.48 -7.83 -0.39
N TYR A 78 -2.91 -6.60 -0.05
CA TYR A 78 -4.26 -6.12 -0.40
C TYR A 78 -4.42 -5.91 -1.91
N HIS A 79 -3.46 -5.25 -2.57
CA HIS A 79 -3.50 -5.04 -4.02
C HIS A 79 -3.52 -6.34 -4.82
N CYS A 80 -2.71 -7.32 -4.41
CA CYS A 80 -2.60 -8.58 -5.13
C CYS A 80 -3.80 -9.52 -4.90
N ARG A 81 -4.75 -9.20 -4.00
CA ARG A 81 -5.86 -10.11 -3.60
C ARG A 81 -5.38 -11.53 -3.29
N SER A 82 -4.17 -11.67 -2.76
CA SER A 82 -3.53 -12.99 -2.54
C SER A 82 -3.30 -13.83 -3.81
N ARG A 83 -3.17 -13.23 -5.00
CA ARG A 83 -2.61 -13.92 -6.18
C ARG A 83 -1.13 -14.19 -5.92
N GLY A 84 -0.86 -15.36 -5.36
CA GLY A 84 0.49 -15.85 -5.10
C GLY A 84 1.27 -16.10 -6.39
N ASN A 85 2.52 -16.52 -6.25
CA ASN A 85 3.29 -17.02 -7.38
C ASN A 85 2.51 -18.13 -8.09
N ILE A 86 2.41 -18.04 -9.41
CA ILE A 86 1.88 -19.13 -10.22
C ILE A 86 2.86 -20.30 -10.10
N SER A 87 2.38 -21.47 -9.68
CA SER A 87 3.19 -22.69 -9.58
C SER A 87 3.74 -23.04 -10.98
N PRO A 88 4.97 -23.59 -11.09
CA PRO A 88 5.47 -24.10 -12.36
C PRO A 88 4.44 -25.07 -12.99
N GLY A 89 4.06 -24.83 -14.25
CA GLY A 89 3.08 -25.65 -15.00
C GLY A 89 1.66 -25.09 -15.11
N GLN A 90 1.32 -24.01 -14.39
CA GLN A 90 -0.03 -23.43 -14.40
C GLN A 90 -0.27 -22.40 -15.55
N LEU A 91 0.75 -22.15 -16.38
CA LEU A 91 0.63 -21.42 -17.64
C LEU A 91 0.77 -22.40 -18.81
N PHE A 92 -0.34 -23.03 -19.20
CA PHE A 92 -0.43 -23.75 -20.48
C PHE A 92 -1.49 -23.06 -21.34
N LEU A 93 -1.12 -22.70 -22.56
CA LEU A 93 -2.07 -22.22 -23.56
C LEU A 93 -2.40 -23.42 -24.45
N ASP A 94 -3.59 -23.98 -24.28
CA ASP A 94 -4.19 -24.91 -25.24
C ASP A 94 -4.53 -24.13 -26.52
N LEU A 95 -3.53 -23.95 -27.39
CA LEU A 95 -3.76 -23.56 -28.76
C LEU A 95 -4.31 -24.80 -29.48
N LYS A 96 -5.64 -24.93 -29.52
CA LYS A 96 -6.31 -25.82 -30.46
C LYS A 96 -5.99 -25.31 -31.86
N LEU A 97 -5.09 -26.02 -32.55
CA LEU A 97 -4.87 -25.91 -33.99
C LEU A 97 -6.10 -26.41 -34.74
#